data_AF-A0A0R1Y1V0-F1
#
_entry.id   AF-A0A0R1Y1V0-F1
#
_cell.length_a   1.000
_cell.length_b   1.000
_cell.length_c   1.000
_cell.angle_alpha   90.00
_cell.angle_beta   90.00
_cell.angle_gamma   90.00
#
_symmetry.space_group_name_H-M   'P 1'
#
loop_
_entity.id
_entity.type
_entity.pdbx_description
1 polymer ?
#
loop_
_entity_poly.entity_id
_entity_poly.type
_entity_poly.pdbx_seq_one_letter_code
_entity_poly.pdbx_strand_id
1 'polypeptide(L)'
;MYAILSNELLGLVVAAIVGIFCITFGIQLLRNKWLRLIAGNTFGDIPKKKVNKVRKPLAIVFILVGCGCVALGIAGYLGYLGPTH
;
A
#
# COMPACT_ATOMS: atom_id res chain seq x y z
N MET A 1 -24.17 0.73 -20.01
CA MET A 1 -23.07 -0.23 -20.21
C MET A 1 -21.70 0.46 -20.10
N TYR A 2 -21.42 1.54 -20.84
CA TYR A 2 -20.17 2.32 -20.69
C TYR A 2 -19.90 2.90 -19.29
N ALA A 3 -20.93 3.43 -18.61
CA ALA A 3 -20.78 4.03 -17.28
C ALA A 3 -20.39 3.02 -16.17
N ILE A 4 -20.68 1.73 -16.36
CA ILE A 4 -20.35 0.68 -15.38
C ILE A 4 -18.87 0.29 -15.57
N LEU A 5 -18.43 0.14 -16.81
CA LEU A 5 -17.05 -0.17 -17.16
C LEU A 5 -16.07 0.92 -16.71
N SER A 6 -16.46 2.20 -16.81
CA SER A 6 -15.65 3.32 -16.32
C SER A 6 -15.50 3.33 -14.79
N ASN A 7 -16.51 2.87 -14.04
CA ASN A 7 -16.46 2.84 -12.57
C ASN A 7 -15.56 1.70 -12.06
N GLU A 8 -15.59 0.54 -12.72
CA GLU A 8 -14.69 -0.58 -12.41
C GLU A 8 -13.21 -0.21 -12.69
N LEU A 9 -12.95 0.45 -13.82
CA LEU A 9 -11.60 0.95 -14.15
C LEU A 9 -11.14 2.01 -13.15
N LEU A 10 -12.02 2.92 -12.74
CA LEU A 10 -11.73 3.90 -11.69
C LEU A 10 -11.36 3.20 -10.37
N GLY A 11 -12.11 2.16 -9.98
CA GLY A 11 -11.84 1.37 -8.78
C GLY A 11 -10.45 0.72 -8.80
N LEU A 12 -10.05 0.17 -9.96
CA LEU A 12 -8.73 -0.42 -10.17
C LEU A 12 -7.59 0.60 -10.12
N VAL A 13 -7.79 1.78 -10.70
CA VAL A 13 -6.82 2.89 -10.64
C VAL A 13 -6.67 3.39 -9.20
N VAL A 14 -7.78 3.56 -8.48
CA VAL A 14 -7.76 3.94 -7.05
C VAL A 14 -7.04 2.87 -6.22
N ALA A 15 -7.31 1.59 -6.47
CA ALA A 15 -6.63 0.49 -5.78
C ALA A 15 -5.10 0.51 -6.04
N ALA A 16 -4.66 0.82 -7.27
CA ALA A 16 -3.25 0.98 -7.58
C ALA A 16 -2.61 2.15 -6.82
N ILE A 17 -3.29 3.31 -6.75
CA ILE A 17 -2.83 4.49 -5.99
C ILE A 17 -2.70 4.15 -4.50
N VAL A 18 -3.69 3.49 -3.92
CA VAL A 18 -3.64 3.03 -2.52
C VAL A 18 -2.49 2.03 -2.33
N GLY A 19 -2.28 1.13 -3.28
CA GLY A 19 -1.15 0.18 -3.27
C GLY A 19 0.22 0.88 -3.22
N ILE A 20 0.43 1.90 -4.06
CA ILE A 20 1.64 2.72 -4.07
C ILE A 20 1.83 3.45 -2.73
N PHE A 21 0.74 3.97 -2.16
CA PHE A 21 0.78 4.61 -0.86
C PHE A 21 1.20 3.62 0.24
N CYS A 22 0.63 2.41 0.25
CA CYS A 22 0.99 1.33 1.18
C CYS A 22 2.47 0.92 1.07
N ILE A 23 3.00 0.79 -0.15
CA ILE A 23 4.43 0.50 -0.38
C ILE A 23 5.29 1.64 0.18
N THR A 24 4.94 2.88 -0.13
CA THR A 24 5.67 4.07 0.34
C THR A 24 5.66 4.13 1.87
N PHE A 25 4.51 3.85 2.50
CA PHE A 25 4.37 3.79 3.95
C PHE A 25 5.21 2.67 4.56
N GLY A 26 5.18 1.46 3.99
CA GLY A 26 6.03 0.35 4.41
C GLY A 26 7.54 0.65 4.31
N ILE A 27 7.98 1.28 3.22
CA ILE A 27 9.38 1.72 3.06
C ILE A 27 9.74 2.79 4.10
N GLN A 28 8.86 3.75 4.36
CA GLN A 28 9.09 4.80 5.35
C GLN A 28 9.12 4.24 6.79
N LEU A 29 8.33 3.20 7.07
CA LEU A 29 8.46 2.40 8.29
C LEU A 29 9.84 1.73 8.33
N LEU A 30 10.32 1.08 7.26
CA LEU A 30 11.69 0.51 7.16
C LEU A 30 12.82 1.54 7.20
N ARG A 31 12.55 2.83 6.99
CA ARG A 31 13.53 3.93 7.13
C ARG A 31 13.54 4.61 8.49
N ASN A 32 12.66 4.23 9.42
CA ASN A 32 12.65 4.69 10.83
C ASN A 32 12.23 6.16 11.02
N LYS A 33 12.07 6.93 9.93
CA LYS A 33 11.65 8.33 9.97
C LYS A 33 10.25 8.47 10.55
N TRP A 34 9.33 7.61 10.13
CA TRP A 34 7.93 7.65 10.56
C TRP A 34 7.70 6.88 11.86
N LEU A 35 8.50 5.84 12.11
CA LEU A 35 8.45 5.12 13.38
C LEU A 35 8.75 6.03 14.57
N ARG A 36 9.65 7.01 14.42
CA ARG A 36 9.95 7.99 15.47
C ARG A 36 8.76 8.91 15.76
N LEU A 37 8.00 9.29 14.73
CA LEU A 37 6.81 10.14 14.85
C LEU A 37 5.63 9.37 15.44
N ILE A 38 5.36 8.17 14.94
CA ILE A 38 4.26 7.32 15.42
C ILE A 38 4.57 6.75 16.80
N ALA A 39 5.82 6.33 17.07
CA ALA A 39 6.18 5.86 18.41
C ALA A 39 6.13 6.98 19.45
N GLY A 40 6.58 8.19 19.08
CA GLY A 40 6.50 9.35 19.96
C GLY A 40 5.06 9.79 20.26
N ASN A 41 4.14 9.66 19.28
CA ASN A 41 2.77 10.18 19.42
C ASN A 41 1.73 9.13 19.83
N THR A 42 1.94 7.85 19.52
CA THR A 42 0.96 6.76 19.70
C THR A 42 1.38 5.70 20.71
N PHE A 43 2.69 5.46 20.86
CA PHE A 43 3.19 4.36 21.70
C PHE A 43 3.79 4.80 23.04
N GLY A 44 3.93 6.10 23.31
CA GLY A 44 4.56 6.59 24.56
C GLY A 44 5.96 5.99 24.80
N ASP A 45 6.41 5.93 26.06
CA ASP A 45 7.70 5.36 26.49
C ASP A 45 7.81 3.82 26.31
N ILE A 46 7.16 3.24 25.30
CA ILE A 46 7.39 1.84 24.96
C ILE A 46 8.85 1.69 24.51
N PRO A 47 9.61 0.73 25.08
CA PRO A 47 11.01 0.57 24.78
C PRO A 47 11.22 0.34 23.29
N LYS A 48 12.07 1.17 22.67
CA LYS A 48 12.43 1.14 21.24
C LYS A 48 12.75 -0.28 20.74
N LYS A 49 13.25 -1.15 21.63
CA LYS A 49 13.54 -2.57 21.38
C LYS A 49 12.30 -3.39 20.99
N LYS A 50 11.14 -3.15 21.62
CA LYS A 50 9.88 -3.83 21.27
C LYS A 50 9.33 -3.33 19.94
N VAL A 51 9.27 -2.00 19.75
CA VAL A 51 8.75 -1.39 18.52
C VAL A 51 9.57 -1.80 17.29
N ASN A 52 10.91 -1.86 17.41
CA ASN A 52 11.77 -2.27 16.31
C ASN A 52 11.62 -3.76 15.92
N LYS A 53 11.14 -4.62 16.83
CA LYS A 53 10.88 -6.04 16.56
C LYS A 53 9.62 -6.23 15.70
N VAL A 54 8.56 -5.45 15.95
CA VAL A 54 7.29 -5.53 15.20
C VAL A 54 7.33 -4.75 13.89
N ARG A 55 8.22 -3.77 13.79
CA ARG A 55 8.41 -2.91 12.61
C ARG A 55 8.72 -3.67 11.32
N LYS A 56 9.71 -4.57 11.35
CA LYS A 56 10.12 -5.33 10.15
C LYS A 56 8.97 -6.15 9.58
N PRO A 57 8.28 -7.01 10.36
CA PRO A 57 7.16 -7.78 9.82
C PRO A 57 6.01 -6.87 9.38
N LEU A 58 5.69 -5.81 10.14
CA LEU A 58 4.63 -4.87 9.76
C LEU A 58 4.92 -4.18 8.42
N ALA A 59 6.15 -3.69 8.23
CA ALA A 59 6.53 -3.03 7.00
C ALA A 59 6.55 -3.98 5.79
N ILE A 60 6.98 -5.23 5.99
CA ILE A 60 6.94 -6.27 4.95
C ILE A 60 5.50 -6.55 4.55
N VAL A 61 4.57 -6.66 5.50
CA VAL A 61 3.14 -6.86 5.21
C VAL A 61 2.58 -5.69 4.40
N PHE A 62 2.87 -4.44 4.79
CA PHE A 62 2.44 -3.25 4.03
C PHE A 62 2.97 -3.23 2.59
N ILE A 63 4.23 -3.63 2.39
CA ILE A 63 4.84 -3.71 1.06
C ILE A 63 4.19 -4.83 0.24
N LEU A 64 3.99 -6.02 0.82
CA LEU A 64 3.36 -7.16 0.12
C LEU A 64 1.92 -6.85 -0.29
N VAL A 65 1.12 -6.30 0.62
CA VAL A 65 -0.26 -5.89 0.34
C VAL A 65 -0.27 -4.80 -0.73
N GLY A 66 0.60 -3.79 -0.61
CA GLY A 66 0.69 -2.73 -1.59
C GLY A 66 1.10 -3.22 -2.99
N CYS A 67 2.07 -4.13 -3.08
CA CYS A 67 2.44 -4.78 -4.34
C CYS A 67 1.28 -5.56 -4.96
N GLY A 68 0.50 -6.27 -4.15
CA GLY A 68 -0.71 -6.97 -4.60
C GLY A 68 -1.74 -6.02 -5.20
N CYS A 69 -2.04 -4.91 -4.51
CA CYS A 69 -2.97 -3.89 -5.01
C CYS A 69 -2.50 -3.26 -6.33
N VAL A 70 -1.20 -2.97 -6.46
CA VAL A 70 -0.63 -2.43 -7.71
C VAL A 70 -0.71 -3.44 -8.84
N ALA A 71 -0.39 -4.71 -8.58
CA ALA A 71 -0.46 -5.77 -9.59
C ALA A 71 -1.89 -5.96 -10.11
N LEU A 72 -2.89 -5.95 -9.23
CA LEU A 72 -4.30 -6.04 -9.60
C LEU A 72 -4.75 -4.84 -10.43
N GLY A 73 -4.35 -3.61 -10.04
CA GLY A 73 -4.68 -2.42 -10.80
C GLY A 73 -4.07 -2.41 -12.21
N ILE A 74 -2.80 -2.83 -12.34
CA ILE A 74 -2.13 -2.95 -13.65
C ILE A 74 -2.78 -4.05 -14.49
N ALA A 75 -3.04 -5.22 -13.93
CA ALA A 75 -3.68 -6.33 -14.64
C ALA A 75 -5.07 -5.95 -15.15
N GLY A 76 -5.87 -5.25 -14.33
CA GLY A 76 -7.17 -4.75 -14.73
C GLY A 76 -7.09 -3.68 -15.83
N TYR A 77 -6.11 -2.78 -15.76
CA TYR A 77 -5.88 -1.77 -16.80
C TYR A 77 -5.42 -2.40 -18.13
N LEU A 78 -4.51 -3.37 -18.09
CA LEU A 78 -4.07 -4.10 -19.28
C LEU A 78 -5.20 -4.96 -19.88
N GLY A 79 -6.06 -5.55 -19.04
CA GLY A 79 -7.26 -6.26 -19.49
C GLY A 79 -8.24 -5.35 -20.22
N TYR A 80 -8.37 -4.09 -19.78
CA TYR A 80 -9.17 -3.07 -20.47
C TYR A 80 -8.56 -2.63 -21.81
N LEU A 81 -7.23 -2.59 -21.93
CA LEU A 81 -6.53 -2.25 -23.18
C LEU A 81 -6.37 -3.42 -24.15
N GLY A 82 -6.71 -4.64 -23.72
CA GLY A 82 -6.66 -5.85 -24.55
C GLY A 82 -7.65 -5.79 -25.73
N PRO A 83 -7.47 -6.63 -26.75
CA PRO A 83 -8.18 -6.57 -28.04
C PRO A 83 -9.70 -6.88 -27.99
N THR A 84 -10.31 -6.85 -26.81
CA THR A 84 -11.76 -7.06 -26.59
C THR A 84 -12.57 -5.76 -26.59
N HIS A 85 -11.96 -4.62 -26.93
CA HIS A 85 -12.60 -3.33 -27.18
C HIS A 85 -12.36 -2.85 -28.62
#